data_AF-A0A7C2FUJ4-F1
#
_entry.id   AF-A0A7C2FUJ4-F1
#
_cell.length_a   1.000
_cell.length_b   1.000
_cell.length_c   1.000
_cell.angle_alpha   90.00
_cell.angle_beta   90.00
_cell.angle_gamma   90.00
#
_symmetry.space_group_name_H-M   'P 1'
#
loop_
_entity.id
_entity.type
_entity.pdbx_description
1 polymer ?
#
loop_
_entity_poly.entity_id
_entity_poly.type
_entity_poly.pdbx_seq_one_letter_code
_entity_poly.pdbx_strand_id
1 'polypeptide(L)'
;MKTKLLFTILVVLAAATVFAEEEKLKSEPFALTIIFDTSWSTEHDNNTFKSLARQIIAKLSPGDYLEVITSRSGKPRLCVAQFIKSGTPEEVKGITSIIEKVNSQFLSDASISSAAHLALNRLKQTSEKNSYAHKAVIIFSDGKLNDNDVKKLEKLYAGLAENNIRIYITGSYSTNKKLLIAANQGKLTFSLITEANPVLWVQQNRGCFYSWPGSIAER
;
A
#
# COMPACT_ATOMS: atom_id res chain seq x y z
N MET A 1 9.63 -45.29 45.00
CA MET A 1 8.81 -44.98 43.81
C MET A 1 8.17 -43.58 43.81
N LYS A 2 8.00 -42.89 44.96
CA LYS A 2 7.33 -41.57 45.03
C LYS A 2 8.15 -40.38 44.49
N THR A 3 9.49 -40.46 44.47
CA THR A 3 10.38 -39.38 44.03
C THR A 3 10.51 -39.23 42.51
N LYS A 4 10.25 -40.29 41.73
CA LYS A 4 10.29 -40.21 40.26
C LYS A 4 9.08 -39.48 39.66
N LEU A 5 7.94 -39.49 40.35
CA LEU A 5 6.70 -38.84 39.88
C LEU A 5 6.77 -37.30 39.98
N LEU A 6 7.44 -36.78 41.01
CA LEU A 6 7.61 -35.34 41.23
C LEU A 6 8.52 -34.69 40.18
N PHE A 7 9.55 -35.40 39.72
CA PHE A 7 10.47 -34.88 38.70
C PHE A 7 9.80 -34.76 37.32
N THR A 8 8.91 -35.69 36.97
CA THR A 8 8.18 -35.65 35.69
C THR A 8 7.17 -34.49 35.64
N ILE A 9 6.51 -34.18 36.76
CA ILE A 9 5.55 -33.06 36.83
C ILE A 9 6.26 -31.71 36.69
N LEU A 10 7.46 -31.56 37.28
CA LEU A 10 8.24 -30.33 37.21
C LEU A 10 8.79 -30.04 35.81
N VAL A 11 9.13 -31.08 35.04
CA VAL A 11 9.58 -30.94 33.64
C VAL A 11 8.42 -30.59 32.70
N VAL A 12 7.20 -31.08 32.96
CA VAL A 12 6.01 -30.71 32.18
C VAL A 12 5.57 -29.26 32.47
N LEU A 13 5.71 -28.77 33.70
CA LEU A 13 5.45 -27.37 34.06
C LEU A 13 6.49 -26.40 33.48
N ALA A 14 7.76 -26.78 33.39
CA ALA A 14 8.80 -25.98 32.73
C ALA A 14 8.61 -25.94 31.19
N ALA A 15 8.07 -27.01 30.59
CA ALA A 15 7.70 -27.02 29.17
C ALA A 15 6.46 -26.16 28.87
N ALA A 16 5.59 -25.92 29.87
CA ALA A 16 4.39 -25.09 29.74
C ALA A 16 4.63 -23.58 29.97
N THR A 17 5.82 -23.16 30.42
CA THR A 17 6.20 -21.74 30.49
C THR A 17 7.01 -21.27 29.29
N VAL A 18 7.34 -22.17 28.35
CA VAL A 18 7.86 -21.84 27.01
C VAL A 18 6.73 -21.82 25.98
N PHE A 19 5.53 -21.40 26.39
CA PHE A 19 4.69 -20.58 25.52
C PHE A 19 5.30 -19.18 25.61
N ALA A 20 6.46 -18.98 24.97
CA ALA A 20 6.46 -18.24 23.71
C ALA A 20 5.58 -16.99 23.87
N GLU A 21 6.06 -16.04 24.66
CA GLU A 21 5.95 -14.65 24.22
C GLU A 21 6.56 -14.65 22.81
N GLU A 22 5.70 -14.86 21.80
CA GLU A 22 5.98 -14.34 20.49
C GLU A 22 6.24 -12.86 20.75
N GLU A 23 7.52 -12.48 20.83
CA GLU A 23 7.91 -11.10 20.62
C GLU A 23 7.18 -10.70 19.36
N LYS A 24 6.09 -9.94 19.53
CA LYS A 24 5.38 -9.33 18.43
C LYS A 24 6.43 -8.42 17.80
N LEU A 25 7.14 -8.97 16.82
CA LEU A 25 8.13 -8.28 16.00
C LEU A 25 7.45 -6.97 15.62
N LYS A 26 7.93 -5.89 16.24
CA LYS A 26 7.32 -4.59 16.09
C LYS A 26 7.44 -4.25 14.62
N SER A 27 6.31 -4.27 13.89
CA SER A 27 6.29 -3.96 12.46
C SER A 27 7.04 -2.65 12.25
N GLU A 28 8.01 -2.68 11.34
CA GLU A 28 8.76 -1.46 11.03
C GLU A 28 7.81 -0.40 10.43
N PRO A 29 7.99 0.89 10.77
CA PRO A 29 7.11 1.94 10.29
C PRO A 29 7.09 2.03 8.76
N PHE A 30 5.89 1.95 8.19
CA PHE A 30 5.63 2.02 6.76
C PHE A 30 4.92 3.32 6.39
N ALA A 31 5.46 4.09 5.45
CA ALA A 31 4.77 5.25 4.88
C ALA A 31 4.11 4.88 3.55
N LEU A 32 2.79 5.03 3.48
CA LEU A 32 1.98 4.71 2.33
C LEU A 32 1.22 5.94 1.83
N THR A 33 1.33 6.23 0.54
CA THR A 33 0.42 7.14 -0.15
C THR A 33 -0.45 6.38 -1.14
N ILE A 34 -1.77 6.50 -1.01
CA ILE A 34 -2.75 5.98 -1.98
C ILE A 34 -3.22 7.14 -2.84
N ILE A 35 -3.14 6.97 -4.16
CA ILE A 35 -3.64 7.92 -5.15
C ILE A 35 -4.86 7.31 -5.83
N PHE A 36 -5.98 8.02 -5.78
CA PHE A 36 -7.19 7.69 -6.53
C PHE A 36 -7.23 8.46 -7.84
N ASP A 37 -7.43 7.74 -8.93
CA ASP A 37 -7.83 8.28 -10.22
C ASP A 37 -9.29 8.71 -10.19
N THR A 38 -9.52 10.03 -10.29
CA THR A 38 -10.86 10.62 -10.33
C THR A 38 -11.26 11.09 -11.72
N SER A 39 -10.63 10.57 -12.77
CA SER A 39 -11.09 10.78 -14.14
C SER A 39 -12.49 10.20 -14.35
N TRP A 40 -13.19 10.67 -15.38
CA TRP A 40 -14.50 10.10 -15.73
C TRP A 40 -14.42 8.59 -15.96
N SER A 41 -13.38 8.12 -16.66
CA SER A 41 -13.30 6.75 -17.14
C SER A 41 -13.26 5.71 -16.03
N THR A 42 -12.96 6.13 -14.79
CA THR A 42 -12.89 5.26 -13.62
C THR A 42 -14.23 5.10 -12.88
N GLU A 43 -15.31 5.73 -13.34
CA GLU A 43 -16.61 5.68 -12.67
C GLU A 43 -17.05 4.23 -12.37
N HIS A 44 -16.87 3.32 -13.33
CA HIS A 44 -17.21 1.90 -13.17
C HIS A 44 -16.29 1.15 -12.18
N ASP A 45 -15.04 1.57 -12.05
CA ASP A 45 -14.03 0.92 -11.21
C ASP A 45 -13.91 1.55 -9.80
N ASN A 46 -14.54 2.70 -9.56
CA ASN A 46 -14.38 3.48 -8.33
C ASN A 46 -14.73 2.65 -7.07
N ASN A 47 -15.78 1.83 -7.11
CA ASN A 47 -16.14 0.96 -5.99
C ASN A 47 -15.07 -0.11 -5.72
N THR A 48 -14.46 -0.64 -6.78
CA THR A 48 -13.35 -1.58 -6.68
C THR A 48 -12.13 -0.91 -6.06
N PHE A 49 -11.78 0.30 -6.49
CA PHE A 49 -10.68 1.08 -5.90
C PHE A 49 -10.90 1.34 -4.41
N LYS A 50 -12.11 1.75 -4.02
CA LYS A 50 -12.49 1.94 -2.61
C LYS A 50 -12.34 0.64 -1.84
N SER A 51 -12.82 -0.48 -2.40
CA SER A 51 -12.66 -1.81 -1.78
C SER A 51 -11.19 -2.16 -1.54
N LEU A 52 -10.35 -2.04 -2.57
CA LEU A 52 -8.91 -2.32 -2.47
C LEU A 52 -8.22 -1.41 -1.44
N ALA A 53 -8.55 -0.12 -1.42
CA ALA A 53 -8.02 0.82 -0.44
C ALA A 53 -8.43 0.44 1.00
N ARG A 54 -9.70 0.09 1.24
CA ARG A 54 -10.18 -0.36 2.55
C ARG A 54 -9.41 -1.58 3.05
N GLN A 55 -9.15 -2.54 2.15
CA GLN A 55 -8.38 -3.74 2.48
C GLN A 55 -6.94 -3.39 2.90
N ILE A 56 -6.28 -2.45 2.21
CA ILE A 56 -4.94 -1.99 2.58
C ILE A 56 -4.95 -1.30 3.95
N ILE A 57 -5.92 -0.40 4.17
CA ILE A 57 -6.00 0.39 5.40
C ILE A 57 -6.23 -0.49 6.61
N ALA A 58 -7.05 -1.53 6.47
CA ALA A 58 -7.27 -2.54 7.51
C ALA A 58 -6.03 -3.37 7.85
N LYS A 59 -4.97 -3.29 7.04
CA LYS A 59 -3.69 -4.00 7.24
C LYS A 59 -2.56 -3.08 7.70
N LEU A 60 -2.82 -1.78 7.84
CA LEU A 60 -1.85 -0.87 8.43
C LEU A 60 -1.76 -1.12 9.94
N SER A 61 -0.55 -0.99 10.46
CA SER A 61 -0.20 -1.18 11.86
C SER A 61 -0.02 0.18 12.56
N PRO A 62 -0.16 0.24 13.90
CA PRO A 62 0.20 1.41 14.67
C PRO A 62 1.62 1.91 14.35
N GLY A 63 1.76 3.21 14.11
CA GLY A 63 3.01 3.86 13.69
C GLY A 63 3.17 4.04 12.18
N ASP A 64 2.38 3.34 11.38
CA ASP A 64 2.37 3.56 9.93
C ASP A 64 1.81 4.93 9.58
N TYR A 65 2.30 5.51 8.49
CA TYR A 65 1.81 6.76 7.95
C TYR A 65 0.97 6.51 6.72
N LEU A 66 -0.24 7.08 6.68
CA LEU A 66 -1.16 6.97 5.54
C LEU A 66 -1.48 8.35 4.98
N GLU A 67 -1.33 8.49 3.67
CA GLU A 67 -1.94 9.57 2.89
C GLU A 67 -2.89 9.02 1.83
N VAL A 68 -3.97 9.77 1.58
CA VAL A 68 -4.87 9.52 0.47
C VAL A 68 -4.99 10.80 -0.35
N ILE A 69 -4.68 10.71 -1.64
CA ILE A 69 -4.70 11.83 -2.59
C ILE A 69 -5.65 11.49 -3.74
N THR A 70 -6.50 12.42 -4.15
CA THR A 70 -7.30 12.29 -5.38
C THR A 70 -6.66 13.10 -6.50
N SER A 71 -6.50 12.49 -7.67
CA SER A 71 -6.04 13.15 -8.89
C SER A 71 -7.22 13.84 -9.59
N ARG A 72 -7.48 15.10 -9.21
CA ARG A 72 -8.51 15.92 -9.84
C ARG A 72 -7.95 16.65 -11.05
N SER A 73 -8.83 17.07 -11.97
CA SER A 73 -8.48 18.09 -12.96
C SER A 73 -8.04 19.37 -12.27
N GLY A 74 -6.95 19.96 -12.77
CA GLY A 74 -6.26 21.09 -12.14
C GLY A 74 -5.32 20.64 -11.03
N LYS A 75 -5.80 20.59 -9.78
CA LYS A 75 -4.94 20.37 -8.61
C LYS A 75 -5.31 19.10 -7.84
N PRO A 76 -4.35 18.19 -7.57
CA PRO A 76 -4.59 17.05 -6.70
C PRO A 76 -4.98 17.50 -5.30
N ARG A 77 -5.87 16.73 -4.66
CA ARG A 77 -6.40 17.04 -3.32
C ARG A 77 -5.96 15.97 -2.33
N LEU A 78 -5.40 16.41 -1.22
CA LEU A 78 -5.15 15.57 -0.05
C LEU A 78 -6.47 15.35 0.72
N CYS A 79 -6.86 14.10 0.88
CA CYS A 79 -8.09 13.69 1.58
C CYS A 79 -7.79 13.19 2.99
N VAL A 80 -6.68 12.48 3.16
CA VAL A 80 -6.23 11.92 4.45
C VAL A 80 -4.72 12.12 4.53
N ALA A 81 -4.22 12.47 5.72
CA ALA A 81 -2.80 12.45 6.07
C ALA A 81 -2.67 12.27 7.58
N GLN A 82 -2.39 11.05 8.02
CA GLN A 82 -2.27 10.75 9.44
C GLN A 82 -1.38 9.53 9.71
N PHE A 83 -0.85 9.47 10.92
CA PHE A 83 -0.31 8.22 11.46
C PHE A 83 -1.45 7.36 11.99
N ILE A 84 -1.35 6.06 11.77
CA ILE A 84 -2.20 5.06 12.40
C ILE A 84 -1.80 4.97 13.87
N LYS A 85 -2.71 5.28 14.77
CA LYS A 85 -2.43 5.31 16.21
C LYS A 85 -2.63 3.95 16.85
N SER A 86 -3.73 3.29 16.51
CA SER A 86 -4.24 2.13 17.22
C SER A 86 -4.59 0.98 16.28
N GLY A 87 -4.96 1.29 15.02
CA GLY A 87 -5.43 0.29 14.07
C GLY A 87 -6.79 -0.31 14.46
N THR A 88 -7.53 0.32 15.39
CA THR A 88 -8.84 -0.21 15.82
C THR A 88 -9.87 -0.09 14.70
N PRO A 89 -10.94 -0.90 14.73
CA PRO A 89 -12.02 -0.80 13.76
C PRO A 89 -12.62 0.60 13.64
N GLU A 90 -12.67 1.38 14.72
CA GLU A 90 -13.20 2.74 14.74
C GLU A 90 -12.31 3.73 13.99
N GLU A 91 -10.99 3.66 14.20
CA GLU A 91 -10.00 4.48 13.47
C GLU A 91 -10.06 4.17 11.97
N VAL A 92 -10.06 2.88 11.63
CA VAL A 92 -10.20 2.41 10.24
C VAL A 92 -11.53 2.88 9.65
N LYS A 93 -12.65 2.76 10.37
CA LYS A 93 -13.96 3.23 9.91
C LYS A 93 -13.96 4.75 9.65
N GLY A 94 -13.28 5.54 10.49
CA GLY A 94 -13.12 6.97 10.29
C GLY A 94 -12.43 7.30 8.96
N ILE A 95 -11.28 6.66 8.70
CA ILE A 95 -10.52 6.84 7.45
C ILE A 95 -11.33 6.38 6.23
N THR A 96 -11.92 5.19 6.31
CA THR A 96 -12.70 4.63 5.19
C THR A 96 -13.91 5.50 4.85
N SER A 97 -14.57 6.13 5.83
CA SER A 97 -15.67 7.07 5.57
C SER A 97 -15.27 8.30 4.73
N ILE A 98 -14.00 8.71 4.78
CA ILE A 98 -13.46 9.78 3.94
C ILE A 98 -13.26 9.27 2.51
N ILE A 99 -12.77 8.04 2.36
CA ILE A 99 -12.55 7.39 1.07
C ILE A 99 -13.86 7.13 0.34
N GLU A 100 -14.92 6.77 1.05
CA GLU A 100 -16.25 6.58 0.45
C GLU A 100 -16.77 7.84 -0.26
N LYS A 101 -16.31 9.03 0.15
CA LYS A 101 -16.65 10.32 -0.48
C LYS A 101 -15.83 10.64 -1.73
N VAL A 102 -14.85 9.81 -2.08
CA VAL A 102 -14.08 9.97 -3.31
C VAL A 102 -14.93 9.53 -4.50
N ASN A 103 -15.16 10.45 -5.43
CA ASN A 103 -15.96 10.21 -6.63
C ASN A 103 -15.20 10.68 -7.87
N SER A 104 -15.42 9.98 -8.97
CA SER A 104 -14.98 10.39 -10.31
C SER A 104 -15.61 11.73 -10.69
N GLN A 105 -14.87 12.52 -11.47
CA GLN A 105 -15.33 13.82 -11.92
C GLN A 105 -16.07 13.71 -13.26
N PHE A 106 -17.16 14.48 -13.36
CA PHE A 106 -17.92 14.60 -14.60
C PHE A 106 -17.10 15.37 -15.66
N LEU A 107 -17.07 14.87 -16.89
CA LEU A 107 -16.32 15.23 -18.11
C LEU A 107 -14.91 15.77 -17.86
N SER A 108 -14.13 15.07 -17.04
CA SER A 108 -12.83 15.58 -16.59
C SER A 108 -11.76 14.50 -16.60
N ASP A 109 -10.63 14.82 -17.22
CA ASP A 109 -9.41 14.02 -17.13
C ASP A 109 -8.66 14.32 -15.84
N ALA A 110 -8.23 13.28 -15.15
CA ALA A 110 -7.36 13.38 -14.00
C ALA A 110 -5.90 13.58 -14.41
N SER A 111 -5.14 14.37 -13.64
CA SER A 111 -3.69 14.40 -13.77
C SER A 111 -3.05 13.52 -12.68
N ILE A 112 -2.85 12.25 -12.99
CA ILE A 112 -2.22 11.28 -12.08
C ILE A 112 -0.77 11.69 -11.83
N SER A 113 -0.03 12.16 -12.84
CA SER A 113 1.34 12.64 -12.66
C SER A 113 1.45 13.79 -11.66
N SER A 114 0.47 14.71 -11.63
CA SER A 114 0.44 15.81 -10.65
C SER A 114 0.18 15.28 -9.24
N ALA A 115 -0.71 14.32 -9.08
CA ALA A 115 -0.95 13.65 -7.79
C ALA A 115 0.27 12.86 -7.31
N ALA A 116 0.96 12.15 -8.21
CA ALA A 116 2.18 11.43 -7.91
C ALA A 116 3.32 12.37 -7.52
N HIS A 117 3.44 13.52 -8.18
CA HIS A 117 4.40 14.55 -7.79
C HIS A 117 4.11 15.13 -6.40
N LEU A 118 2.83 15.39 -6.08
CA LEU A 118 2.44 15.80 -4.73
C LEU A 118 2.77 14.73 -3.68
N ALA A 119 2.43 13.47 -3.94
CA ALA A 119 2.75 12.34 -3.07
C ALA A 119 4.26 12.26 -2.78
N LEU A 120 5.07 12.38 -3.83
CA LEU A 120 6.52 12.39 -3.75
C LEU A 120 7.06 13.51 -2.85
N ASN A 121 6.63 14.74 -3.08
CA ASN A 121 7.10 15.89 -2.31
C ASN A 121 6.70 15.75 -0.83
N ARG A 122 5.49 15.25 -0.57
CA ARG A 122 5.01 15.03 0.80
C ARG A 122 5.77 13.89 1.48
N LEU A 123 6.00 12.76 0.81
CA LEU A 123 6.79 11.67 1.36
C LEU A 123 8.22 12.13 1.70
N LYS A 124 8.85 12.96 0.85
CA LYS A 124 10.16 13.56 1.14
C LYS A 124 10.11 14.43 2.41
N GLN A 125 9.20 15.40 2.46
CA GLN A 125 9.04 16.31 3.61
C GLN A 125 8.73 15.56 4.91
N THR A 126 7.91 14.51 4.84
CA THR A 126 7.58 13.71 6.02
C THR A 126 8.75 12.83 6.45
N SER A 127 9.56 12.33 5.51
CA SER A 127 10.76 11.54 5.79
C SER A 127 11.90 12.36 6.41
N GLU A 128 11.91 13.69 6.23
CA GLU A 128 12.85 14.57 6.93
C GLU A 128 12.58 14.63 8.44
N LYS A 129 11.33 14.37 8.85
CA LYS A 129 10.89 14.47 10.25
C LYS A 129 10.69 13.12 10.91
N ASN A 130 10.55 12.05 10.13
CA ASN A 130 10.20 10.72 10.60
C ASN A 130 11.03 9.69 9.84
N SER A 131 11.54 8.69 10.56
CA SER A 131 12.23 7.56 9.93
C SER A 131 11.20 6.50 9.54
N TYR A 132 11.18 6.14 8.26
CA TYR A 132 10.37 5.05 7.71
C TYR A 132 11.32 4.00 7.15
N ALA A 133 11.14 2.73 7.55
CA ALA A 133 11.89 1.64 6.94
C ALA A 133 11.50 1.45 5.47
N HIS A 134 10.23 1.73 5.17
CA HIS A 134 9.63 1.44 3.88
C HIS A 134 8.69 2.56 3.45
N LYS A 135 8.71 2.88 2.15
CA LYS A 135 7.91 3.94 1.55
C LYS A 135 7.27 3.42 0.25
N ALA A 136 5.98 3.64 0.09
CA ALA A 136 5.27 3.18 -1.09
C ALA A 136 4.21 4.19 -1.57
N VAL A 137 3.99 4.17 -2.89
CA VAL A 137 2.90 4.85 -3.56
C VAL A 137 2.06 3.83 -4.30
N ILE A 138 0.75 3.82 -4.06
CA ILE A 138 -0.22 2.97 -4.76
C ILE A 138 -1.14 3.87 -5.57
N ILE A 139 -1.28 3.60 -6.86
CA ILE A 139 -2.11 4.35 -7.79
C ILE A 139 -3.27 3.46 -8.25
N PHE A 140 -4.48 3.81 -7.84
CA PHE A 140 -5.71 3.19 -8.31
C PHE A 140 -6.24 3.93 -9.54
N SER A 141 -6.13 3.32 -10.72
CA SER A 141 -6.48 3.88 -12.03
C SER A 141 -7.00 2.77 -12.95
N ASP A 142 -7.81 3.13 -13.96
CA ASP A 142 -8.22 2.22 -15.03
C ASP A 142 -7.14 2.09 -16.12
N GLY A 143 -6.03 2.83 -15.98
CA GLY A 143 -4.88 2.79 -16.86
C GLY A 143 -5.05 3.62 -18.14
N LYS A 144 -6.17 4.30 -18.36
CA LYS A 144 -6.43 5.12 -19.57
C LYS A 144 -5.79 6.51 -19.47
N LEU A 145 -4.52 6.54 -19.05
CA LEU A 145 -3.75 7.78 -18.96
C LEU A 145 -3.38 8.29 -20.35
N ASN A 146 -3.31 9.62 -20.50
CA ASN A 146 -2.73 10.20 -21.71
C ASN A 146 -1.19 10.03 -21.73
N ASP A 147 -0.61 10.02 -22.93
CA ASP A 147 0.81 9.76 -23.14
C ASP A 147 1.74 10.74 -22.41
N ASN A 148 1.32 12.00 -22.24
CA ASN A 148 2.10 13.00 -21.53
C ASN A 148 2.16 12.68 -20.03
N ASP A 149 1.05 12.21 -19.45
CA ASP A 149 0.97 11.80 -18.05
C ASP A 149 1.80 10.56 -17.78
N VAL A 150 1.76 9.57 -18.69
CA VAL A 150 2.65 8.38 -18.65
C VAL A 150 4.12 8.81 -18.67
N LYS A 151 4.53 9.67 -19.62
CA LYS A 151 5.92 10.16 -19.72
C LYS A 151 6.37 10.90 -18.45
N LYS A 152 5.47 11.67 -17.82
CA LYS A 152 5.76 12.35 -16.56
C LYS A 152 5.89 11.36 -15.40
N LEU A 153 5.03 10.34 -15.33
CA LEU A 153 5.14 9.27 -14.34
C LEU A 153 6.45 8.50 -14.48
N GLU A 154 6.88 8.17 -15.70
CA GLU A 154 8.17 7.53 -15.95
C GLU A 154 9.35 8.37 -15.43
N LYS A 155 9.32 9.69 -15.63
CA LYS A 155 10.35 10.60 -15.09
C LYS A 155 10.33 10.65 -13.56
N LEU A 156 9.13 10.65 -12.95
CA LEU A 156 8.99 10.63 -11.49
C LEU A 156 9.51 9.32 -10.89
N TYR A 157 9.35 8.19 -11.60
CA TYR A 157 9.85 6.89 -11.16
C TYR A 157 11.36 6.86 -10.96
N ALA A 158 12.12 7.50 -11.86
CA ALA A 158 13.58 7.58 -11.70
C ALA A 158 13.97 8.18 -10.35
N GLY A 159 13.29 9.26 -9.93
CA GLY A 159 13.51 9.87 -8.62
C GLY A 159 12.95 9.05 -7.44
N LEU A 160 12.01 8.14 -7.67
CA LEU A 160 11.45 7.26 -6.63
C LEU A 160 12.42 6.13 -6.27
N ALA A 161 13.08 5.56 -7.28
CA ALA A 161 14.09 4.52 -7.09
C ALA A 161 15.26 4.98 -6.20
N GLU A 162 15.78 6.20 -6.44
CA GLU A 162 16.85 6.81 -5.64
C GLU A 162 16.47 6.97 -4.16
N ASN A 163 15.17 7.09 -3.86
CA ASN A 163 14.65 7.32 -2.52
C ASN A 163 14.12 6.04 -1.84
N ASN A 164 14.34 4.86 -2.45
CA ASN A 164 13.78 3.57 -2.03
C ASN A 164 12.25 3.63 -1.86
N ILE A 165 11.56 4.33 -2.78
CA ILE A 165 10.10 4.42 -2.80
C ILE A 165 9.60 3.52 -3.93
N ARG A 166 8.69 2.60 -3.59
CA ARG A 166 8.14 1.65 -4.55
C ARG A 166 6.79 2.12 -5.07
N ILE A 167 6.52 1.94 -6.36
CA ILE A 167 5.22 2.25 -6.97
C ILE A 167 4.50 0.97 -7.38
N TYR A 168 3.21 0.94 -7.04
CA TYR A 168 2.22 0.02 -7.58
C TYR A 168 1.13 0.80 -8.32
N ILE A 169 0.77 0.41 -9.52
CA ILE A 169 -0.33 1.01 -10.28
C ILE A 169 -1.25 -0.07 -10.82
N THR A 170 -2.56 0.20 -10.77
CA THR A 170 -3.57 -0.66 -11.38
C THR A 170 -3.96 -0.16 -12.76
N GLY A 171 -4.54 -1.04 -13.57
CA GLY A 171 -5.18 -0.67 -14.83
C GLY A 171 -6.13 -1.74 -15.35
N SER A 172 -6.87 -1.40 -16.41
CA SER A 172 -7.80 -2.31 -17.09
C SER A 172 -7.16 -2.94 -18.34
N TYR A 173 -7.91 -3.78 -19.06
CA TYR A 173 -7.48 -4.26 -20.39
C TYR A 173 -7.30 -3.14 -21.42
N SER A 174 -7.90 -1.98 -21.19
CA SER A 174 -7.73 -0.78 -22.03
C SER A 174 -6.60 0.13 -21.56
N THR A 175 -5.68 -0.37 -20.72
CA THR A 175 -4.55 0.42 -20.23
C THR A 175 -3.70 0.98 -21.37
N ASN A 176 -3.22 2.21 -21.22
CA ASN A 176 -2.32 2.84 -22.17
C ASN A 176 -1.09 1.95 -22.44
N LYS A 177 -0.83 1.64 -23.71
CA LYS A 177 0.28 0.78 -24.16
C LYS A 177 1.64 1.22 -23.62
N LYS A 178 1.91 2.52 -23.50
CA LYS A 178 3.17 3.04 -22.96
C LYS A 178 3.32 2.73 -21.47
N LEU A 179 2.24 2.75 -20.70
CA LEU A 179 2.27 2.34 -19.31
C LEU A 179 2.61 0.85 -19.18
N LEU A 180 2.00 0.00 -20.02
CA LEU A 180 2.29 -1.44 -20.05
C LEU A 180 3.74 -1.72 -20.47
N ILE A 181 4.27 -0.98 -21.44
CA ILE A 181 5.69 -1.07 -21.84
C ILE A 181 6.59 -0.69 -20.66
N ALA A 182 6.28 0.40 -19.94
CA ALA A 182 7.03 0.82 -18.76
C ALA A 182 7.01 -0.25 -17.65
N ALA A 183 5.85 -0.86 -17.41
CA ALA A 183 5.69 -1.98 -16.47
C ALA A 183 6.58 -3.18 -16.86
N ASN A 184 6.54 -3.59 -18.13
CA ASN A 184 7.31 -4.70 -18.65
C ASN A 184 8.83 -4.44 -18.60
N GLN A 185 9.25 -3.18 -18.61
CA GLN A 185 10.64 -2.77 -18.41
C GLN A 185 11.07 -2.72 -16.93
N GLY A 186 10.20 -3.14 -16.00
CA GLY A 186 10.46 -3.10 -14.56
C GLY A 186 10.49 -1.68 -13.97
N LYS A 187 9.99 -0.69 -14.70
CA LYS A 187 9.93 0.71 -14.25
C LYS A 187 8.75 0.99 -13.31
N LEU A 188 7.85 0.05 -13.11
CA LEU A 188 6.75 0.17 -12.16
C LEU A 188 6.14 -1.21 -11.95
N THR A 189 5.54 -1.43 -10.78
CA THR A 189 4.70 -2.62 -10.57
C THR A 189 3.32 -2.33 -11.13
N PHE A 190 2.85 -3.16 -12.04
CA PHE A 190 1.52 -3.08 -12.63
C PHE A 190 0.68 -4.31 -12.28
N SER A 191 -0.62 -4.14 -12.12
CA SER A 191 -1.57 -5.25 -12.07
C SER A 191 -2.89 -4.85 -12.71
N LEU A 192 -3.55 -5.81 -13.35
CA LEU A 192 -4.92 -5.63 -13.78
C LEU A 192 -5.82 -5.43 -12.56
N ILE A 193 -6.83 -4.56 -12.64
CA ILE A 193 -7.77 -4.29 -11.53
C ILE A 193 -8.39 -5.58 -10.99
N THR A 194 -8.73 -6.51 -11.88
CA THR A 194 -9.34 -7.81 -11.56
C THR A 194 -8.38 -8.77 -10.85
N GLU A 195 -7.07 -8.55 -10.96
CA GLU A 195 -6.00 -9.39 -10.40
C GLU A 195 -5.24 -8.67 -9.28
N ALA A 196 -5.59 -7.42 -9.01
CA ALA A 196 -4.84 -6.57 -8.10
C ALA A 196 -4.95 -7.09 -6.66
N ASN A 197 -3.80 -7.39 -6.06
CA ASN A 197 -3.69 -7.71 -4.63
C ASN A 197 -2.71 -6.75 -3.95
N PRO A 198 -3.09 -5.47 -3.79
CA PRO A 198 -2.20 -4.47 -3.23
C PRO A 198 -1.93 -4.71 -1.73
N VAL A 199 -2.77 -5.47 -1.03
CA VAL A 199 -2.51 -5.89 0.35
C VAL A 199 -1.28 -6.78 0.42
N LEU A 200 -1.28 -7.86 -0.38
CA LEU A 200 -0.15 -8.79 -0.42
C LEU A 200 1.12 -8.05 -0.86
N TRP A 201 1.00 -7.18 -1.87
CA TRP A 201 2.11 -6.33 -2.29
C TRP A 201 2.63 -5.48 -1.12
N VAL A 202 1.79 -4.72 -0.41
CA VAL A 202 2.23 -3.93 0.76
C VAL A 202 2.94 -4.79 1.80
N GLN A 203 2.43 -6.00 2.09
CA GLN A 203 3.05 -6.91 3.06
C GLN A 203 4.43 -7.39 2.62
N GLN A 204 4.60 -7.77 1.35
CA GLN A 204 5.90 -8.16 0.78
C GLN A 204 6.90 -6.99 0.82
N ASN A 205 6.41 -5.76 0.64
CA ASN A 205 7.24 -4.56 0.62
C ASN A 205 7.57 -4.02 2.03
N ARG A 206 6.94 -4.55 3.09
CA ARG A 206 7.26 -4.27 4.49
C ARG A 206 8.39 -5.12 5.06
N GLY A 207 8.98 -6.02 4.27
CA GLY A 207 9.92 -7.00 4.79
C GLY A 207 9.29 -8.08 5.68
N CYS A 208 7.95 -8.10 5.81
CA CYS A 208 7.21 -9.21 6.39
C CYS A 208 7.23 -10.38 5.40
N PHE A 209 8.37 -11.06 5.30
CA PHE A 209 8.38 -12.42 4.79
C PHE A 209 7.58 -13.25 5.79
N TYR A 210 6.31 -13.48 5.47
CA TYR A 210 5.72 -14.75 5.87
C TYR A 210 6.63 -15.79 5.22
N SER A 211 7.45 -16.46 6.04
CA SER A 211 7.97 -17.78 5.70
C SER A 211 6.74 -18.63 5.46
N TRP A 212 6.29 -18.68 4.20
CA TRP A 212 5.19 -19.55 3.82
C TRP A 212 5.62 -20.96 4.22
N PRO A 213 4.88 -21.64 5.12
CA PRO A 213 5.14 -23.04 5.42
C PRO A 213 4.73 -23.84 4.18
N GLY A 214 5.62 -23.91 3.18
CA GLY A 214 5.31 -24.57 1.91
C GLY A 214 6.14 -24.16 0.70
N SER A 215 6.94 -23.09 0.72
CA SER A 215 7.87 -22.83 -0.39
C SER A 215 9.12 -23.71 -0.25
N ILE A 216 8.96 -25.00 -0.53
CA ILE A 216 10.08 -25.85 -0.91
C ILE A 216 10.64 -25.23 -2.19
N ALA A 217 11.87 -24.77 -2.09
CA ALA A 217 12.64 -24.29 -3.22
C ALA A 217 12.74 -25.41 -4.26
N GLU A 218 11.99 -25.30 -5.36
CA GLU A 218 12.41 -25.95 -6.60
C GLU A 218 13.60 -25.13 -7.14
N ARG A 219 14.78 -25.72 -6.97
CA ARG A 219 16.01 -25.37 -7.67
C ARG A 219 15.99 -25.95 -9.06
#